data_AF-A0A955B4H1-F1
#
_entry.id   AF-A0A955B4H1-F1
#
_cell.length_a   1.000
_cell.length_b   1.000
_cell.length_c   1.000
_cell.angle_alpha   90.00
_cell.angle_beta   90.00
_cell.angle_gamma   90.00
#
_symmetry.space_group_name_H-M   'P 1'
#
loop_
_entity.id
_entity.type
_entity.pdbx_description
1 polymer ?
#
loop_
_entity_poly.entity_id
_entity_poly.type
_entity_poly.pdbx_seq_one_letter_code
_entity_poly.pdbx_strand_id
1 'polypeptide(L)'
;MTEPKQDTIFYAWQSDLPNSTNRGFIEDCLARTIKEMEREGDLEVLPSVDRDTQNVAGAVNISDTIFEKIDKCRIFVCDVSLINRPQKKVAADAHQQRPTPNPNVLIEAGYAAKACTWERVIFVFNKDTGPIEALPFDIRGRKVLTYELAPNQDKSSQRALLVRLLKNAIGDILSVPEMSRHPIRLEFYDPVEKQLLGTRFEINGALYSSNLERLPDYRDLPDAIDSIGLQQMLDPSRERTNKDYFRDKASYILTTELTKCVSLSAYNSGDVTLTDVWLEVSLDRPKHVVIEDIDMPFPPLRTSSFMSKSILSPRVQMRRNLRSPGVVIVEEFDDKYDLTVHFGKIQPKTSAYSDPFFIGCLESCECTLQTQLHADELPHPQIAILQLDFQTDVRGELSLEMLQRPLPEEEG
;
A
#
# COMPACT_ATOMS: atom_id res chain seq x y z
N MET A 1 11.64 3.80 10.05
CA MET A 1 12.35 3.96 8.76
C MET A 1 12.79 2.58 8.29
N THR A 2 12.02 1.90 7.45
CA THR A 2 12.52 0.71 6.73
C THR A 2 13.16 1.24 5.45
N GLU A 3 14.49 1.12 5.35
CA GLU A 3 15.21 1.41 4.11
C GLU A 3 14.59 0.62 2.94
N PRO A 4 14.51 1.20 1.73
CA PRO A 4 14.05 0.46 0.56
C PRO A 4 14.90 -0.80 0.38
N LYS A 5 14.26 -1.95 0.16
CA LYS A 5 14.97 -3.20 -0.22
C LYS A 5 15.79 -2.90 -1.47
N GLN A 6 17.12 -2.90 -1.32
CA GLN A 6 18.06 -2.64 -2.40
C GLN A 6 17.90 -3.72 -3.48
N ASP A 7 18.16 -3.37 -4.75
CA ASP A 7 18.21 -4.28 -5.89
C ASP A 7 19.41 -5.25 -5.77
N THR A 8 19.32 -6.13 -4.77
CA THR A 8 20.42 -6.94 -4.27
C THR A 8 20.10 -8.42 -4.43
N ILE A 9 21.11 -9.15 -4.88
CA ILE A 9 21.07 -10.60 -4.94
C ILE A 9 21.85 -11.17 -3.76
N PHE A 10 21.18 -11.90 -2.87
CA PHE A 10 21.84 -12.62 -1.78
C PHE A 10 22.25 -14.01 -2.24
N TYR A 11 23.54 -14.36 -2.15
CA TYR A 11 24.06 -15.66 -2.57
C TYR A 11 24.50 -16.55 -1.40
N ALA A 12 23.68 -17.54 -1.05
CA ALA A 12 23.95 -18.57 -0.06
C ALA A 12 24.83 -19.72 -0.61
N TRP A 13 26.01 -19.91 -0.01
CA TRP A 13 26.98 -20.90 -0.49
C TRP A 13 27.41 -21.89 0.59
N GLN A 14 28.05 -22.99 0.17
CA GLN A 14 28.55 -24.06 1.04
C GLN A 14 30.08 -24.20 0.97
N SER A 15 30.76 -24.38 2.11
CA SER A 15 32.22 -24.56 2.22
C SER A 15 32.66 -26.01 2.01
N ASP A 16 31.74 -26.97 2.10
CA ASP A 16 32.05 -28.41 2.12
C ASP A 16 32.49 -28.98 0.76
N LEU A 17 32.34 -28.21 -0.33
CA LEU A 17 32.69 -28.61 -1.69
C LEU A 17 33.86 -27.81 -2.24
N PRO A 18 34.60 -28.35 -3.25
CA PRO A 18 35.73 -27.65 -3.83
C PRO A 18 35.33 -26.26 -4.38
N ASN A 19 35.99 -25.22 -3.88
CA ASN A 19 35.73 -23.82 -4.29
C ASN A 19 35.78 -23.63 -5.81
N SER A 20 36.66 -24.39 -6.48
CA SER A 20 36.90 -24.28 -7.92
C SER A 20 35.76 -24.83 -8.78
N THR A 21 34.88 -25.68 -8.22
CA THR A 21 33.73 -26.29 -8.93
C THR A 21 32.39 -25.80 -8.41
N ASN A 22 32.34 -25.27 -7.18
CA ASN A 22 31.13 -24.83 -6.48
C ASN A 22 31.24 -23.36 -6.11
N ARG A 23 31.43 -23.02 -4.83
CA ARG A 23 31.40 -21.65 -4.28
C ARG A 23 31.94 -20.59 -5.25
N GLY A 24 33.23 -20.63 -5.56
CA GLY A 24 33.89 -19.65 -6.41
C GLY A 24 33.53 -19.75 -7.90
N PHE A 25 33.10 -20.91 -8.38
CA PHE A 25 32.60 -21.06 -9.76
C PHE A 25 31.21 -20.43 -9.93
N ILE A 26 30.29 -20.69 -9.00
CA ILE A 26 28.94 -20.13 -9.00
C ILE A 26 29.02 -18.61 -8.79
N GLU A 27 29.88 -18.15 -7.88
CA GLU A 27 30.13 -16.73 -7.65
C GLU A 27 30.67 -16.02 -8.91
N ASP A 28 31.66 -16.60 -9.62
CA ASP A 28 32.15 -16.10 -10.91
C ASP A 28 31.02 -16.03 -11.95
N CYS A 29 30.14 -17.03 -12.00
CA CYS A 29 28.99 -17.03 -12.90
C CYS A 29 27.95 -15.95 -12.55
N LEU A 30 27.64 -15.76 -11.27
CA LEU A 30 26.74 -14.70 -10.80
C LEU A 30 27.29 -13.32 -11.12
N ALA A 31 28.56 -13.05 -10.78
CA ALA A 31 29.22 -11.78 -11.07
C ALA A 31 29.23 -11.46 -12.57
N ARG A 32 29.50 -12.45 -13.43
CA ARG A 32 29.41 -12.28 -14.89
C ARG A 32 27.99 -12.04 -15.38
N THR A 33 27.02 -12.77 -14.84
CA THR A 33 25.60 -12.59 -15.18
C THR A 33 25.18 -11.16 -14.93
N ILE A 34 25.51 -10.61 -13.76
CA ILE A 34 25.17 -9.23 -13.42
C ILE A 34 25.91 -8.24 -14.30
N LYS A 35 27.21 -8.44 -14.53
CA LYS A 35 27.96 -7.62 -15.49
C LYS A 35 27.38 -7.63 -16.91
N GLU A 36 26.81 -8.75 -17.35
CA GLU A 36 26.11 -8.86 -18.63
C GLU A 36 24.72 -8.20 -18.63
N MET A 37 24.13 -8.00 -17.45
CA MET A 37 22.84 -7.35 -17.23
C MET A 37 22.99 -5.85 -16.91
N GLU A 38 24.15 -5.40 -16.43
CA GLU A 38 24.54 -4.01 -16.08
C GLU A 38 24.56 -3.03 -17.27
N ARG A 39 23.84 -3.30 -18.37
CA ARG A 39 23.55 -2.30 -19.42
C ARG A 39 22.23 -1.57 -19.22
N GLU A 40 21.40 -1.97 -18.24
CA GLU A 40 20.05 -1.41 -18.04
C GLU A 40 19.67 -1.07 -16.57
N GLY A 41 20.55 -1.26 -15.56
CA GLY A 41 20.32 -0.80 -14.17
C GLY A 41 21.19 -1.48 -13.10
N ASP A 42 21.43 -0.79 -11.97
CA ASP A 42 22.33 -1.15 -10.85
C ASP A 42 21.83 -2.37 -10.05
N LEU A 43 22.34 -3.58 -10.34
CA LEU A 43 22.15 -4.79 -9.52
C LEU A 43 23.47 -5.13 -8.79
N GLU A 44 23.47 -5.22 -7.46
CA GLU A 44 24.65 -5.62 -6.68
C GLU A 44 24.53 -7.05 -6.12
N VAL A 45 25.62 -7.84 -6.17
CA VAL A 45 25.70 -9.16 -5.49
C VAL A 45 26.18 -8.99 -4.07
N LEU A 46 25.42 -9.54 -3.12
CA LEU A 46 25.83 -9.72 -1.74
C LEU A 46 26.07 -11.22 -1.47
N PRO A 47 27.33 -11.69 -1.34
CA PRO A 47 27.61 -13.07 -0.95
C PRO A 47 27.26 -13.35 0.52
N SER A 48 26.83 -14.57 0.86
CA SER A 48 26.33 -14.91 2.21
C SER A 48 27.44 -15.08 3.26
N VAL A 49 28.60 -15.68 2.94
CA VAL A 49 29.57 -16.14 3.97
C VAL A 49 31.05 -15.81 3.67
N ASP A 50 31.39 -14.83 2.81
CA ASP A 50 32.79 -14.32 2.75
C ASP A 50 32.90 -12.79 2.79
N ARG A 51 31.94 -12.16 3.47
CA ARG A 51 32.01 -10.80 4.00
C ARG A 51 31.22 -10.71 5.30
N ASP A 52 31.62 -11.51 6.28
CA ASP A 52 31.19 -11.35 7.66
C ASP A 52 31.61 -9.95 8.15
N THR A 53 30.65 -9.17 8.66
CA THR A 53 30.83 -7.89 9.36
C THR A 53 31.39 -6.68 8.59
N GLN A 54 31.77 -6.76 7.31
CA GLN A 54 32.11 -5.55 6.56
C GLN A 54 30.87 -4.63 6.46
N ASN A 55 30.99 -3.43 7.04
CA ASN A 55 29.97 -2.39 7.26
C ASN A 55 29.03 -2.56 8.47
N VAL A 56 29.19 -3.59 9.32
CA VAL A 56 28.45 -3.71 10.58
C VAL A 56 29.46 -3.70 11.75
N ALA A 57 29.52 -2.59 12.48
CA ALA A 57 30.46 -2.43 13.59
C ALA A 57 30.00 -3.22 14.83
N GLY A 58 30.93 -3.92 15.49
CA GLY A 58 30.71 -4.58 16.79
C GLY A 58 30.66 -6.11 16.75
N ALA A 59 30.40 -6.73 17.90
CA ALA A 59 30.23 -8.18 18.06
C ALA A 59 28.77 -8.59 17.78
N VAL A 60 28.32 -8.41 16.53
CA VAL A 60 26.97 -8.79 16.09
C VAL A 60 26.82 -10.30 15.93
N ASN A 61 25.60 -10.79 16.16
CA ASN A 61 25.23 -12.18 15.90
C ASN A 61 25.21 -12.42 14.38
N ILE A 62 26.03 -13.37 13.92
CA ILE A 62 26.20 -13.70 12.50
C ILE A 62 24.87 -14.16 11.88
N SER A 63 24.12 -14.99 12.59
CA SER A 63 22.83 -15.51 12.10
C SER A 63 21.79 -14.42 11.92
N ASP A 64 21.70 -13.49 12.88
CA ASP A 64 20.75 -12.37 12.80
C ASP A 64 21.11 -11.45 11.62
N THR A 65 22.39 -11.17 11.44
CA THR A 65 22.89 -10.35 10.31
C THR A 65 22.58 -10.99 8.96
N ILE A 66 22.70 -12.31 8.85
CA ILE A 66 22.35 -13.06 7.63
C ILE A 66 20.85 -12.94 7.36
N PHE A 67 19.99 -13.16 8.36
CA PHE A 67 18.55 -13.05 8.19
C PHE A 67 18.10 -11.64 7.83
N GLU A 68 18.69 -10.60 8.43
CA GLU A 68 18.43 -9.21 8.06
C GLU A 68 18.80 -8.91 6.59
N LYS A 69 19.93 -9.45 6.11
CA LYS A 69 20.33 -9.31 4.70
C LYS A 69 19.38 -10.07 3.76
N ILE A 70 18.92 -11.25 4.16
CA ILE A 70 17.93 -12.02 3.40
C ILE A 70 16.59 -11.27 3.37
N ASP A 71 16.16 -10.67 4.48
CA ASP A 71 14.95 -9.85 4.52
C ASP A 71 15.03 -8.66 3.55
N LYS A 72 16.21 -8.08 3.36
CA LYS A 72 16.45 -6.95 2.46
C LYS A 72 16.68 -7.34 1.00
N CYS A 73 16.99 -8.59 0.68
CA CYS A 73 17.35 -8.99 -0.67
C CYS A 73 16.14 -9.02 -1.63
N ARG A 74 16.39 -8.72 -2.91
CA ARG A 74 15.40 -8.87 -3.98
C ARG A 74 15.35 -10.30 -4.51
N ILE A 75 16.51 -10.95 -4.64
CA ILE A 75 16.66 -12.30 -5.19
C ILE A 75 17.56 -13.09 -4.26
N PHE A 76 17.16 -14.32 -3.92
CA PHE A 76 17.98 -15.24 -3.13
C PHE A 76 18.48 -16.37 -4.02
N VAL A 77 19.79 -16.57 -4.10
CA VAL A 77 20.44 -17.65 -4.87
C VAL A 77 21.13 -18.58 -3.88
N CYS A 78 21.00 -19.89 -4.04
CA CYS A 78 21.65 -20.85 -3.14
C CYS A 78 22.27 -22.05 -3.85
N ASP A 79 23.47 -22.46 -3.41
CA ASP A 79 24.12 -23.71 -3.82
C ASP A 79 23.57 -24.88 -3.00
N VAL A 80 22.74 -25.72 -3.62
CA VAL A 80 22.15 -26.92 -3.01
C VAL A 80 22.82 -28.21 -3.46
N SER A 81 24.08 -28.15 -3.91
CA SER A 81 24.87 -29.34 -4.22
C SER A 81 25.05 -30.24 -2.98
N LEU A 82 25.18 -31.56 -3.18
CA LEU A 82 25.25 -32.54 -2.08
C LEU A 82 26.64 -32.58 -1.43
N ILE A 83 26.69 -32.39 -0.11
CA ILE A 83 27.96 -32.33 0.64
C ILE A 83 28.47 -33.70 1.09
N ASN A 84 27.56 -34.64 1.31
CA ASN A 84 27.87 -36.00 1.77
C ASN A 84 27.50 -37.00 0.68
N ARG A 85 28.46 -37.28 -0.21
CA ARG A 85 28.30 -38.33 -1.23
C ARG A 85 28.24 -39.70 -0.55
N PRO A 86 27.30 -40.59 -0.91
CA PRO A 86 27.33 -41.95 -0.42
C PRO A 86 28.62 -42.61 -0.93
N GLN A 87 29.50 -43.01 -0.01
CA GLN A 87 30.70 -43.77 -0.39
C GLN A 87 30.26 -45.08 -1.07
N LYS A 88 30.88 -45.43 -2.20
CA LYS A 88 30.59 -46.66 -2.98
C LYS A 88 30.80 -47.98 -2.19
N LYS A 89 31.23 -47.93 -0.93
CA LYS A 89 31.45 -49.08 -0.05
C LYS A 89 31.06 -48.72 1.38
N VAL A 90 29.78 -48.71 1.67
CA VAL A 90 29.30 -48.79 3.05
C VAL A 90 28.79 -50.21 3.26
N ALA A 91 29.32 -50.90 4.26
CA ALA A 91 28.87 -52.24 4.66
C ALA A 91 27.34 -52.24 4.82
N ALA A 92 26.68 -53.36 4.51
CA ALA A 92 25.22 -53.51 4.51
C ALA A 92 24.53 -53.12 5.84
N ASP A 93 25.31 -52.95 6.92
CA ASP A 93 24.84 -52.69 8.27
C ASP A 93 25.06 -51.24 8.77
N ALA A 94 25.63 -50.34 7.97
CA ALA A 94 25.75 -48.93 8.35
C ALA A 94 24.53 -48.15 7.87
N HIS A 95 23.91 -47.38 8.78
CA HIS A 95 22.85 -46.43 8.45
C HIS A 95 23.25 -45.61 7.23
N GLN A 96 22.56 -45.85 6.11
CA GLN A 96 22.86 -45.22 4.83
C GLN A 96 22.77 -43.70 5.01
N GLN A 97 23.92 -43.01 4.94
CA GLN A 97 23.93 -41.56 5.08
C GLN A 97 23.10 -40.97 3.95
N ARG A 98 21.98 -40.33 4.30
CA ARG A 98 21.12 -39.65 3.32
C ARG A 98 21.90 -38.47 2.75
N PRO A 99 22.06 -38.38 1.42
CA PRO A 99 22.67 -37.22 0.79
C PRO A 99 21.87 -35.95 1.16
N THR A 100 22.57 -34.88 1.47
CA THR A 100 22.00 -33.59 1.84
C THR A 100 22.90 -32.47 1.32
N PRO A 101 22.33 -31.32 0.95
CA PRO A 101 23.05 -30.06 0.91
C PRO A 101 23.51 -29.62 2.31
N ASN A 102 24.29 -28.54 2.37
CA ASN A 102 24.67 -27.92 3.64
C ASN A 102 23.42 -27.48 4.45
N PRO A 103 23.24 -27.90 5.72
CA PRO A 103 22.08 -27.56 6.52
C PRO A 103 21.86 -26.06 6.74
N ASN A 104 22.93 -25.26 6.82
CA ASN A 104 22.81 -23.80 6.98
C ASN A 104 22.19 -23.18 5.73
N VAL A 105 22.64 -23.59 4.54
CA VAL A 105 22.06 -23.15 3.27
C VAL A 105 20.59 -23.55 3.16
N LEU A 106 20.20 -24.72 3.69
CA LEU A 106 18.79 -25.13 3.72
C LEU A 106 17.94 -24.26 4.66
N ILE A 107 18.46 -23.89 5.83
CA ILE A 107 17.79 -22.97 6.76
C ILE A 107 17.64 -21.59 6.11
N GLU A 108 18.70 -21.07 5.50
CA GLU A 108 18.68 -19.79 4.78
C GLU A 108 17.68 -19.81 3.61
N ALA A 109 17.62 -20.90 2.83
CA ALA A 109 16.65 -21.07 1.75
C ALA A 109 15.19 -21.12 2.27
N GLY A 110 14.95 -21.80 3.40
CA GLY A 110 13.65 -21.80 4.06
C GLY A 110 13.25 -20.41 4.58
N TYR A 111 14.20 -19.68 5.18
CA TYR A 111 13.98 -18.30 5.63
C TYR A 111 13.70 -17.36 4.45
N ALA A 112 14.51 -17.45 3.39
CA ALA A 112 14.33 -16.68 2.16
C ALA A 112 12.96 -16.92 1.53
N ALA A 113 12.50 -18.16 1.48
CA ALA A 113 11.16 -18.47 1.00
C ALA A 113 10.05 -17.77 1.82
N LYS A 114 10.22 -17.62 3.14
CA LYS A 114 9.31 -16.82 3.98
C LYS A 114 9.47 -15.32 3.74
N ALA A 115 10.69 -14.84 3.53
CA ALA A 115 11.00 -13.40 3.48
C ALA A 115 10.73 -12.77 2.10
N CYS A 116 11.02 -13.48 1.02
CA CYS A 116 10.93 -12.99 -0.36
C CYS A 116 10.17 -13.93 -1.31
N THR A 117 9.48 -14.95 -0.81
CA THR A 117 8.69 -15.96 -1.56
C THR A 117 9.52 -16.94 -2.40
N TRP A 118 8.96 -18.10 -2.74
CA TRP A 118 9.64 -19.13 -3.52
C TRP A 118 9.97 -18.69 -4.95
N GLU A 119 9.16 -17.78 -5.48
CA GLU A 119 9.27 -17.18 -6.81
C GLU A 119 10.55 -16.36 -6.97
N ARG A 120 11.18 -15.95 -5.87
CA ARG A 120 12.43 -15.18 -5.86
C ARG A 120 13.65 -15.99 -5.39
N VAL A 121 13.47 -17.29 -5.18
CA VAL A 121 14.53 -18.23 -4.78
C VAL A 121 15.05 -18.99 -6.00
N ILE A 122 16.35 -18.88 -6.27
CA ILE A 122 17.06 -19.60 -7.33
C ILE A 122 17.94 -20.68 -6.70
N PHE A 123 17.59 -21.94 -6.94
CA PHE A 123 18.43 -23.08 -6.57
C PHE A 123 19.47 -23.37 -7.65
N VAL A 124 20.73 -23.56 -7.25
CA VAL A 124 21.84 -23.95 -8.13
C VAL A 124 22.40 -25.29 -7.67
N PHE A 125 22.64 -26.21 -8.61
CA PHE A 125 23.05 -27.58 -8.30
C PHE A 125 24.13 -28.10 -9.25
N ASN A 126 25.26 -28.56 -8.70
CA ASN A 126 26.30 -29.26 -9.44
C ASN A 126 26.02 -30.77 -9.48
N LYS A 127 25.70 -31.29 -10.67
CA LYS A 127 25.39 -32.70 -10.91
C LYS A 127 26.55 -33.66 -10.63
N ASP A 128 27.80 -33.17 -10.57
CA ASP A 128 28.95 -34.00 -10.13
C ASP A 128 28.78 -34.49 -8.68
N THR A 129 27.99 -33.79 -7.86
CA THR A 129 27.75 -34.16 -6.46
C THR A 129 26.73 -35.27 -6.27
N GLY A 130 25.92 -35.56 -7.29
CA GLY A 130 24.95 -36.65 -7.29
C GLY A 130 23.70 -36.34 -8.12
N PRO A 131 22.73 -37.27 -8.14
CA PRO A 131 21.47 -37.08 -8.86
C PRO A 131 20.61 -36.00 -8.19
N ILE A 132 19.88 -35.21 -9.00
CA ILE A 132 18.98 -34.16 -8.51
C ILE A 132 17.85 -34.73 -7.65
N GLU A 133 17.46 -35.97 -7.90
CA GLU A 133 16.45 -36.72 -7.15
C GLU A 133 16.88 -37.00 -5.71
N ALA A 134 18.18 -36.90 -5.39
CA ALA A 134 18.67 -37.02 -4.02
C ALA A 134 18.49 -35.73 -3.20
N LEU A 135 18.07 -34.61 -3.81
CA LEU A 135 17.71 -33.39 -3.07
C LEU A 135 16.51 -33.64 -2.13
N PRO A 136 16.41 -32.87 -1.02
CA PRO A 136 15.25 -32.87 -0.13
C PRO A 136 13.93 -32.66 -0.88
N PHE A 137 12.84 -33.25 -0.38
CA PHE A 137 11.55 -33.22 -1.06
C PHE A 137 11.01 -31.79 -1.26
N ASP A 138 11.31 -30.88 -0.32
CA ASP A 138 10.95 -29.46 -0.39
C ASP A 138 11.56 -28.73 -1.60
N ILE A 139 12.70 -29.22 -2.10
CA ILE A 139 13.45 -28.64 -3.24
C ILE A 139 13.18 -29.43 -4.52
N ARG A 140 13.04 -30.76 -4.42
CA ARG A 140 12.93 -31.67 -5.58
C ARG A 140 11.78 -31.32 -6.53
N GLY A 141 10.67 -30.79 -6.02
CA GLY A 141 9.52 -30.36 -6.82
C GLY A 141 9.67 -28.98 -7.46
N ARG A 142 10.78 -28.28 -7.23
CA ARG A 142 11.02 -26.90 -7.65
C ARG A 142 11.99 -26.84 -8.83
N LYS A 143 11.99 -25.70 -9.53
CA LYS A 143 12.96 -25.43 -10.59
C LYS A 143 14.36 -25.27 -9.96
N VAL A 144 15.31 -26.08 -10.43
CA VAL A 144 16.71 -26.03 -10.00
C VAL A 144 17.60 -25.81 -11.24
N LEU A 145 18.46 -24.81 -11.19
CA LEU A 145 19.47 -24.57 -12.22
C LEU A 145 20.60 -25.58 -12.04
N THR A 146 20.87 -26.37 -13.07
CA THR A 146 21.90 -27.41 -12.99
C THR A 146 23.07 -27.15 -13.92
N TYR A 147 24.27 -27.42 -13.45
CA TYR A 147 25.48 -27.55 -14.25
C TYR A 147 26.22 -28.83 -13.82
N GLU A 148 27.22 -29.26 -14.59
CA GLU A 148 28.00 -30.45 -14.26
C GLU A 148 29.48 -30.14 -14.41
N LEU A 149 30.19 -30.03 -13.28
CA LEU A 149 31.60 -29.70 -13.27
C LEU A 149 32.34 -30.53 -12.21
N ALA A 150 33.11 -31.50 -12.68
CA ALA A 150 34.01 -32.27 -11.83
C ALA A 150 35.35 -31.52 -11.62
N PRO A 151 36.13 -31.86 -10.57
CA PRO A 151 37.47 -31.32 -10.40
C PRO A 151 38.35 -31.52 -11.64
N ASN A 152 39.15 -30.51 -11.98
CA ASN A 152 40.08 -30.50 -13.13
C ASN A 152 39.43 -30.58 -14.52
N GLN A 153 38.10 -30.49 -14.65
CA GLN A 153 37.46 -30.33 -15.95
C GLN A 153 37.54 -28.89 -16.48
N ASP A 154 37.47 -28.75 -17.80
CA ASP A 154 37.32 -27.43 -18.42
C ASP A 154 36.00 -26.78 -18.00
N LYS A 155 36.09 -25.54 -17.52
CA LYS A 155 34.96 -24.79 -16.96
C LYS A 155 34.25 -23.93 -18.00
N SER A 156 34.81 -23.79 -19.21
CA SER A 156 34.35 -22.79 -20.18
C SER A 156 32.89 -22.99 -20.61
N SER A 157 32.53 -24.22 -20.99
CA SER A 157 31.19 -24.59 -21.45
C SER A 157 30.15 -24.49 -20.34
N GLN A 158 30.48 -25.02 -19.15
CA GLN A 158 29.61 -25.00 -17.97
C GLN A 158 29.39 -23.57 -17.45
N ARG A 159 30.42 -22.72 -17.52
CA ARG A 159 30.30 -21.30 -17.16
C ARG A 159 29.30 -20.61 -18.08
N ALA A 160 29.46 -20.76 -19.39
CA ALA A 160 28.54 -20.15 -20.37
C ALA A 160 27.10 -20.66 -20.18
N LEU A 161 26.92 -21.95 -19.86
CA LEU A 161 25.63 -22.52 -19.54
C LEU A 161 25.01 -21.88 -18.30
N LEU A 162 25.73 -21.86 -17.17
CA LEU A 162 25.21 -21.37 -15.90
C LEU A 162 24.93 -19.86 -15.96
N VAL A 163 25.79 -19.06 -16.58
CA VAL A 163 25.56 -17.62 -16.81
C VAL A 163 24.25 -17.40 -17.58
N ARG A 164 24.03 -18.13 -18.68
CA ARG A 164 22.78 -18.02 -19.44
C ARG A 164 21.55 -18.40 -18.60
N LEU A 165 21.64 -19.46 -17.81
CA LEU A 165 20.54 -19.91 -16.96
C LEU A 165 20.21 -18.90 -15.85
N LEU A 166 21.25 -18.37 -15.19
CA LEU A 166 21.12 -17.33 -14.17
C LEU A 166 20.52 -16.06 -14.77
N LYS A 167 21.00 -15.62 -15.94
CA LYS A 167 20.49 -14.44 -16.64
C LYS A 167 18.99 -14.55 -16.91
N ASN A 168 18.54 -15.68 -17.43
CA ASN A 168 17.13 -15.90 -17.70
C ASN A 168 16.31 -15.92 -16.39
N ALA A 169 16.76 -16.66 -15.38
CA ALA A 169 16.03 -16.76 -14.11
C ALA A 169 15.94 -15.41 -13.37
N ILE A 170 17.03 -14.65 -13.34
CA ILE A 170 17.06 -13.30 -12.76
C ILE A 170 16.18 -12.37 -13.58
N GLY A 171 16.29 -12.36 -14.91
CA GLY A 171 15.45 -11.56 -15.80
C GLY A 171 13.95 -11.83 -15.62
N ASP A 172 13.55 -13.11 -15.54
CA ASP A 172 12.17 -13.51 -15.28
C ASP A 172 11.67 -12.88 -13.96
N ILE A 173 12.44 -12.99 -12.87
CA ILE A 173 12.09 -12.43 -11.55
C ILE A 173 12.01 -10.90 -11.59
N LEU A 174 12.93 -10.25 -12.31
CA LEU A 174 12.97 -8.79 -12.42
C LEU A 174 11.82 -8.24 -13.27
N SER A 175 11.34 -9.01 -14.26
CA SER A 175 10.24 -8.62 -15.16
C SER A 175 8.86 -8.63 -14.48
N VAL A 176 8.72 -9.31 -13.34
CA VAL A 176 7.47 -9.31 -12.57
C VAL A 176 7.33 -7.96 -11.85
N PRO A 177 6.28 -7.16 -12.14
CA PRO A 177 6.07 -5.87 -11.50
C PRO A 177 6.05 -6.02 -9.96
N GLU A 178 6.61 -5.03 -9.26
CA GLU A 178 6.66 -5.01 -7.79
C GLU A 178 5.28 -5.09 -7.10
N MET A 179 4.19 -5.00 -7.86
CA MET A 179 2.78 -5.17 -7.47
C MET A 179 2.42 -6.48 -6.75
N SER A 180 3.35 -7.43 -6.61
CA SER A 180 3.22 -8.64 -5.79
C SER A 180 3.82 -8.50 -4.37
N ARG A 181 4.40 -7.35 -4.01
CA ARG A 181 5.11 -7.14 -2.73
C ARG A 181 4.20 -6.73 -1.57
N HIS A 182 2.97 -6.31 -1.86
CA HIS A 182 2.11 -5.59 -0.94
C HIS A 182 0.77 -6.31 -0.87
N PRO A 183 0.42 -7.00 0.22
CA PRO A 183 -0.85 -7.73 0.29
C PRO A 183 -2.05 -6.80 0.10
N ILE A 184 -1.92 -5.50 0.37
CA ILE A 184 -3.00 -4.53 0.22
C ILE A 184 -2.70 -3.57 -0.95
N ARG A 185 -3.60 -3.47 -1.92
CA ARG A 185 -3.60 -2.39 -2.92
C ARG A 185 -4.57 -1.30 -2.47
N LEU A 186 -4.08 -0.07 -2.35
CA LEU A 186 -4.86 1.08 -1.94
C LEU A 186 -5.09 1.98 -3.15
N GLU A 187 -6.34 2.29 -3.43
CA GLU A 187 -6.76 3.14 -4.55
C GLU A 187 -7.90 4.06 -4.11
N PHE A 188 -8.04 5.19 -4.78
CA PHE A 188 -9.22 6.04 -4.64
C PHE A 188 -10.43 5.41 -5.33
N TYR A 189 -11.60 5.65 -4.77
CA TYR A 189 -12.88 5.11 -5.20
C TYR A 189 -13.93 6.23 -5.24
N ASP A 190 -14.70 6.26 -6.32
CA ASP A 190 -15.85 7.14 -6.45
C ASP A 190 -17.09 6.44 -5.85
N PRO A 191 -17.64 6.93 -4.71
CA PRO A 191 -18.78 6.30 -4.06
C PRO A 191 -20.10 6.49 -4.85
N VAL A 192 -20.18 7.49 -5.73
CA VAL A 192 -21.39 7.81 -6.52
C VAL A 192 -21.42 6.95 -7.78
N GLU A 193 -20.36 7.02 -8.58
CA GLU A 193 -20.24 6.27 -9.84
C GLU A 193 -19.82 4.81 -9.64
N LYS A 194 -19.38 4.46 -8.42
CA LYS A 194 -18.92 3.12 -8.02
C LYS A 194 -17.72 2.62 -8.82
N GLN A 195 -16.79 3.50 -9.14
CA GLN A 195 -15.60 3.20 -9.96
C GLN A 195 -14.30 3.46 -9.22
N LEU A 196 -13.26 2.70 -9.56
CA LEU A 196 -11.90 2.93 -9.07
C LEU A 196 -11.30 4.12 -9.83
N LEU A 197 -10.81 5.11 -9.09
CA LEU A 197 -10.13 6.30 -9.61
C LEU A 197 -8.61 6.10 -9.73
N GLY A 198 -8.09 5.03 -9.13
CA GLY A 198 -6.67 4.67 -9.15
C GLY A 198 -5.86 5.30 -8.01
N THR A 199 -4.53 5.24 -8.09
CA THR A 199 -3.62 5.81 -7.06
C THR A 199 -3.32 7.29 -7.26
N ARG A 200 -3.65 7.83 -8.45
CA ARG A 200 -3.53 9.24 -8.81
C ARG A 200 -4.80 9.69 -9.51
N PHE A 201 -5.43 10.76 -9.05
CA PHE A 201 -6.54 11.35 -9.77
C PHE A 201 -6.62 12.87 -9.57
N GLU A 202 -7.31 13.50 -10.52
CA GLU A 202 -7.48 14.95 -10.59
C GLU A 202 -8.81 15.37 -9.94
N ILE A 203 -8.74 16.41 -9.12
CA ILE A 203 -9.88 17.03 -8.45
C ILE A 203 -10.06 18.43 -9.00
N ASN A 204 -11.19 18.66 -9.64
CA ASN A 204 -11.62 19.98 -10.08
C ASN A 204 -12.53 20.59 -9.01
N GLY A 205 -12.17 21.76 -8.50
CA GLY A 205 -12.96 22.53 -7.56
C GLY A 205 -13.13 23.98 -8.03
N ALA A 206 -14.20 24.64 -7.58
CA ALA A 206 -14.43 26.06 -7.83
C ALA A 206 -14.46 26.82 -6.50
N LEU A 207 -13.56 27.79 -6.37
CA LEU A 207 -13.49 28.66 -5.20
C LEU A 207 -14.24 29.97 -5.48
N TYR A 208 -15.31 30.22 -4.74
CA TYR A 208 -15.98 31.52 -4.77
C TYR A 208 -15.58 32.36 -3.56
N SER A 209 -15.50 33.67 -3.76
CA SER A 209 -15.46 34.61 -2.64
C SER A 209 -16.88 34.87 -2.14
N SER A 210 -17.09 34.91 -0.83
CA SER A 210 -18.38 35.33 -0.27
C SER A 210 -18.18 36.10 1.02
N ASN A 211 -19.02 37.10 1.25
CA ASN A 211 -19.13 37.77 2.54
C ASN A 211 -20.46 37.39 3.19
N LEU A 212 -20.46 36.26 3.90
CA LEU A 212 -21.65 35.67 4.53
C LEU A 212 -22.38 36.65 5.46
N GLU A 213 -21.66 37.62 6.06
CA GLU A 213 -22.22 38.64 6.95
C GLU A 213 -23.02 39.72 6.20
N ARG A 214 -22.75 39.93 4.90
CA ARG A 214 -23.47 40.91 4.06
C ARG A 214 -24.74 40.36 3.43
N LEU A 215 -24.98 39.06 3.52
CA LEU A 215 -26.17 38.43 2.95
C LEU A 215 -27.42 38.84 3.75
N PRO A 216 -28.52 39.24 3.09
CA PRO A 216 -29.76 39.58 3.76
C PRO A 216 -30.43 38.32 4.33
N ASP A 217 -31.22 38.48 5.39
CA ASP A 217 -32.06 37.40 5.91
C ASP A 217 -33.08 36.97 4.85
N TYR A 218 -33.29 35.65 4.71
CA TYR A 218 -34.35 35.13 3.86
C TYR A 218 -35.71 35.50 4.47
N ARG A 219 -36.52 36.25 3.69
CA ARG A 219 -37.88 36.62 4.03
C ARG A 219 -38.77 36.35 2.82
N ASP A 220 -39.70 35.40 2.97
CA ASP A 220 -40.91 35.41 2.14
C ASP A 220 -41.76 36.60 2.62
N LEU A 221 -41.95 37.62 1.79
CA LEU A 221 -42.96 38.67 2.03
C LEU A 221 -43.85 38.75 0.78
N PRO A 222 -45.17 38.96 0.92
CA PRO A 222 -45.77 39.82 1.95
C PRO A 222 -46.65 39.10 2.97
N ASP A 223 -46.45 39.46 4.25
CA ASP A 223 -47.46 39.41 5.30
C ASP A 223 -48.70 40.18 4.83
N ALA A 224 -49.74 39.45 4.42
CA ALA A 224 -51.07 40.01 4.36
C ALA A 224 -51.59 40.16 5.80
N ILE A 225 -51.48 41.39 6.29
CA ILE A 225 -52.31 42.00 7.34
C ILE A 225 -51.95 41.58 8.77
N ASP A 226 -51.28 42.51 9.43
CA ASP A 226 -51.42 42.88 10.85
C ASP A 226 -52.79 42.48 11.45
N SER A 227 -52.88 41.25 11.94
CA SER A 227 -53.80 40.83 12.99
C SER A 227 -53.43 39.41 13.40
N ILE A 228 -53.61 39.06 14.68
CA ILE A 228 -53.38 37.72 15.24
C ILE A 228 -51.95 37.49 15.81
N GLY A 229 -51.44 38.47 16.57
CA GLY A 229 -50.15 38.40 17.26
C GLY A 229 -50.07 37.51 18.51
N LEU A 230 -51.15 36.83 18.93
CA LEU A 230 -51.12 35.95 20.12
C LEU A 230 -51.37 34.46 19.81
N GLN A 231 -52.08 34.14 18.74
CA GLN A 231 -52.46 32.75 18.42
C GLN A 231 -51.39 32.00 17.62
N GLN A 232 -50.49 32.74 16.96
CA GLN A 232 -49.35 32.18 16.22
C GLN A 232 -48.19 31.70 17.12
N MET A 233 -48.12 32.12 18.39
CA MET A 233 -47.03 31.72 19.30
C MET A 233 -47.21 30.32 19.92
N LEU A 234 -48.39 29.70 19.79
CA LEU A 234 -48.78 28.52 20.58
C LEU A 234 -48.80 27.20 19.81
N ASP A 235 -48.44 27.17 18.51
CA ASP A 235 -48.45 25.94 17.70
C ASP A 235 -47.03 25.47 17.33
N PRO A 236 -46.50 24.43 18.00
CA PRO A 236 -45.17 23.86 17.72
C PRO A 236 -45.10 23.03 16.44
N SER A 237 -46.23 22.78 15.76
CA SER A 237 -46.30 22.01 14.51
C SER A 237 -46.17 22.86 13.23
N ARG A 238 -46.14 24.20 13.35
CA ARG A 238 -46.03 25.10 12.19
C ARG A 238 -44.57 25.36 11.78
N GLU A 239 -44.30 25.13 10.51
CA GLU A 239 -43.05 25.48 9.82
C GLU A 239 -42.78 26.99 9.87
N ARG A 240 -41.60 27.38 10.36
CA ARG A 240 -41.15 28.78 10.44
C ARG A 240 -40.14 29.06 9.33
N THR A 241 -40.25 30.18 8.62
CA THR A 241 -39.26 30.59 7.61
C THR A 241 -37.84 30.58 8.19
N ASN A 242 -36.91 29.89 7.51
CA ASN A 242 -35.50 29.86 7.89
C ASN A 242 -34.84 31.18 7.46
N LYS A 243 -34.60 32.09 8.42
CA LYS A 243 -33.99 33.40 8.15
C LYS A 243 -32.55 33.29 7.63
N ASP A 244 -31.84 32.23 8.02
CA ASP A 244 -30.45 31.99 7.63
C ASP A 244 -30.33 31.19 6.34
N TYR A 245 -31.45 30.88 5.65
CA TYR A 245 -31.46 30.07 4.44
C TYR A 245 -30.45 30.53 3.39
N PHE A 246 -30.30 31.83 3.13
CA PHE A 246 -29.29 32.33 2.18
C PHE A 246 -27.85 32.15 2.66
N ARG A 247 -27.60 32.19 3.97
CA ARG A 247 -26.27 31.94 4.56
C ARG A 247 -25.94 30.46 4.52
N ASP A 248 -26.88 29.63 4.96
CA ASP A 248 -26.76 28.17 4.92
C ASP A 248 -26.58 27.68 3.46
N LYS A 249 -27.28 28.30 2.50
CA LYS A 249 -27.17 27.99 1.07
C LYS A 249 -25.87 28.44 0.44
N ALA A 250 -25.37 29.60 0.86
CA ALA A 250 -24.04 30.05 0.45
C ALA A 250 -22.98 29.07 0.96
N SER A 251 -23.00 28.71 2.24
CA SER A 251 -22.09 27.70 2.80
C SER A 251 -22.20 26.35 2.09
N TYR A 252 -23.43 25.89 1.80
CA TYR A 252 -23.67 24.67 1.02
C TYR A 252 -22.94 24.70 -0.32
N ILE A 253 -23.25 25.71 -1.15
CA ILE A 253 -22.69 25.83 -2.50
C ILE A 253 -21.17 25.97 -2.45
N LEU A 254 -20.64 26.75 -1.51
CA LEU A 254 -19.20 26.94 -1.35
C LEU A 254 -18.48 25.62 -1.06
N THR A 255 -19.01 24.83 -0.12
CA THR A 255 -18.40 23.54 0.25
C THR A 255 -18.56 22.51 -0.88
N THR A 256 -19.74 22.41 -1.51
CA THR A 256 -20.00 21.42 -2.57
C THR A 256 -19.25 21.70 -3.86
N GLU A 257 -19.05 22.98 -4.22
CA GLU A 257 -18.32 23.35 -5.44
C GLU A 257 -16.80 23.25 -5.25
N LEU A 258 -16.31 23.45 -4.02
CA LEU A 258 -14.88 23.38 -3.70
C LEU A 258 -14.39 21.94 -3.50
N THR A 259 -15.22 21.07 -2.94
CA THR A 259 -14.82 19.74 -2.50
C THR A 259 -15.41 18.65 -3.39
N LYS A 260 -14.72 17.51 -3.48
CA LYS A 260 -15.21 16.31 -4.15
C LYS A 260 -15.38 15.20 -3.13
N CYS A 261 -16.47 14.45 -3.26
CA CYS A 261 -16.73 13.26 -2.47
C CYS A 261 -15.88 12.09 -2.97
N VAL A 262 -15.07 11.50 -2.09
CA VAL A 262 -14.10 10.45 -2.41
C VAL A 262 -14.14 9.39 -1.30
N SER A 263 -13.87 8.14 -1.67
CA SER A 263 -13.67 7.03 -0.73
C SER A 263 -12.34 6.33 -1.08
N LEU A 264 -11.83 5.53 -0.14
CA LEU A 264 -10.64 4.69 -0.35
C LEU A 264 -11.05 3.23 -0.47
N SER A 265 -10.41 2.52 -1.40
CA SER A 265 -10.56 1.08 -1.61
C SER A 265 -9.26 0.37 -1.23
N ALA A 266 -9.32 -0.54 -0.26
CA ALA A 266 -8.25 -1.43 0.11
C ALA A 266 -8.54 -2.86 -0.42
N TYR A 267 -7.81 -3.29 -1.44
CA TYR A 267 -7.93 -4.61 -2.05
C TYR A 267 -6.85 -5.57 -1.54
N ASN A 268 -7.26 -6.70 -0.97
CA ASN A 268 -6.34 -7.75 -0.55
C ASN A 268 -5.92 -8.61 -1.77
N SER A 269 -4.71 -8.38 -2.26
CA SER A 269 -4.10 -9.13 -3.35
C SER A 269 -3.43 -10.44 -2.90
N GLY A 270 -3.27 -10.65 -1.59
CA GLY A 270 -2.68 -11.85 -1.01
C GLY A 270 -3.62 -13.06 -1.04
N ASP A 271 -3.14 -14.16 -0.43
CA ASP A 271 -3.88 -15.42 -0.31
C ASP A 271 -4.33 -15.69 1.15
N VAL A 272 -3.99 -14.80 2.08
CA VAL A 272 -4.36 -14.85 3.50
C VAL A 272 -5.36 -13.73 3.80
N THR A 273 -6.33 -14.03 4.66
CA THR A 273 -7.28 -13.01 5.14
C THR A 273 -6.54 -12.02 6.03
N LEU A 274 -6.76 -10.72 5.82
CA LEU A 274 -6.19 -9.68 6.66
C LEU A 274 -7.22 -9.27 7.73
N THR A 275 -6.79 -9.15 8.98
CA THR A 275 -7.60 -8.64 10.09
C THR A 275 -7.06 -7.35 10.68
N ASP A 276 -7.96 -6.59 11.30
CA ASP A 276 -7.72 -5.26 11.86
C ASP A 276 -6.97 -4.35 10.88
N VAL A 277 -7.43 -4.32 9.62
CA VAL A 277 -6.80 -3.49 8.58
C VAL A 277 -7.18 -2.03 8.83
N TRP A 278 -6.18 -1.18 8.98
CA TRP A 278 -6.37 0.26 9.10
C TRP A 278 -5.25 1.04 8.42
N LEU A 279 -5.55 2.30 8.10
CA LEU A 279 -4.71 3.21 7.34
C LEU A 279 -4.49 4.47 8.17
N GLU A 280 -3.25 4.92 8.22
CA GLU A 280 -2.84 6.21 8.75
C GLU A 280 -2.25 7.04 7.62
N VAL A 281 -2.74 8.27 7.46
CA VAL A 281 -2.21 9.24 6.51
C VAL A 281 -1.88 10.51 7.28
N SER A 282 -0.62 10.93 7.20
CA SER A 282 -0.20 12.23 7.69
C SER A 282 0.04 13.16 6.51
N LEU A 283 -0.58 14.33 6.58
CA LEU A 283 -0.56 15.37 5.57
C LEU A 283 0.05 16.62 6.21
N ASP A 284 1.24 17.01 5.78
CA ASP A 284 1.76 18.34 6.07
C ASP A 284 0.81 19.35 5.42
N ARG A 285 0.15 20.21 6.20
CA ARG A 285 -0.91 21.09 5.70
C ARG A 285 -0.35 21.95 4.57
N PRO A 286 -0.64 21.66 3.28
CA PRO A 286 -0.46 22.67 2.26
C PRO A 286 -1.46 23.76 2.65
N LYS A 287 -1.10 25.03 2.58
CA LYS A 287 -1.85 26.15 3.19
C LYS A 287 -3.33 26.31 2.78
N HIS A 288 -3.87 25.38 1.98
CA HIS A 288 -5.10 25.49 1.23
C HIS A 288 -5.91 24.18 1.12
N VAL A 289 -5.46 23.03 1.62
CA VAL A 289 -6.25 21.77 1.54
C VAL A 289 -7.32 21.72 2.63
N VAL A 290 -8.54 21.38 2.22
CA VAL A 290 -9.73 21.22 3.06
C VAL A 290 -10.15 19.74 3.00
N ILE A 291 -10.23 19.10 4.16
CA ILE A 291 -10.76 17.75 4.31
C ILE A 291 -11.89 17.83 5.32
N GLU A 292 -13.11 17.49 4.90
CA GLU A 292 -14.28 17.42 5.76
C GLU A 292 -14.78 15.98 5.85
N ASP A 293 -15.18 15.58 7.06
CA ASP A 293 -15.82 14.30 7.34
C ASP A 293 -17.24 14.25 6.73
N ILE A 294 -17.89 13.09 6.84
CA ILE A 294 -19.16 12.69 6.22
C ILE A 294 -20.35 13.63 6.40
N ASP A 295 -20.25 14.62 7.29
CA ASP A 295 -21.28 15.63 7.54
C ASP A 295 -21.30 16.66 6.41
N MET A 296 -21.80 16.21 5.25
CA MET A 296 -22.18 17.09 4.15
C MET A 296 -23.13 18.17 4.69
N PRO A 297 -22.91 19.47 4.43
CA PRO A 297 -23.92 20.46 4.77
C PRO A 297 -25.20 20.07 4.03
N PHE A 298 -26.26 19.67 4.72
CA PHE A 298 -27.51 19.30 4.06
C PHE A 298 -28.02 20.49 3.24
N PRO A 299 -28.69 20.24 2.09
CA PRO A 299 -29.37 21.30 1.37
C PRO A 299 -30.27 22.06 2.35
N PRO A 300 -30.08 23.37 2.50
CA PRO A 300 -30.83 24.12 3.48
C PRO A 300 -32.30 24.15 3.10
N LEU A 301 -33.18 24.05 4.09
CA LEU A 301 -34.61 24.15 3.88
C LEU A 301 -35.08 25.60 4.06
N ARG A 302 -35.99 26.06 3.20
CA ARG A 302 -36.62 27.39 3.28
C ARG A 302 -37.47 27.53 4.54
N THR A 303 -37.95 26.42 5.09
CA THR A 303 -38.68 26.34 6.35
C THR A 303 -37.93 25.50 7.38
N SER A 304 -38.04 25.92 8.64
CA SER A 304 -37.51 25.25 9.82
C SER A 304 -38.67 24.79 10.68
N SER A 305 -38.78 23.48 10.91
CA SER A 305 -39.64 22.88 11.92
C SER A 305 -38.79 22.53 13.14
N PHE A 306 -39.39 22.57 14.34
CA PHE A 306 -38.70 22.11 15.55
C PHE A 306 -38.31 20.63 15.43
N MET A 307 -39.13 19.81 14.76
CA MET A 307 -38.80 18.42 14.43
C MET A 307 -37.73 18.31 13.35
N SER A 308 -37.77 19.14 12.30
CA SER A 308 -36.80 19.06 11.21
C SER A 308 -35.39 19.45 11.67
N LYS A 309 -35.25 20.43 12.58
CA LYS A 309 -33.95 20.76 13.19
C LYS A 309 -33.39 19.63 14.05
N SER A 310 -34.21 18.83 14.75
CA SER A 310 -33.73 17.69 15.55
C SER A 310 -33.46 16.41 14.74
N ILE A 311 -34.03 16.28 13.54
CA ILE A 311 -33.76 15.16 12.61
C ILE A 311 -32.57 15.49 11.69
N LEU A 312 -32.40 16.77 11.33
CA LEU A 312 -31.36 17.26 10.42
C LEU A 312 -30.16 17.91 11.13
N SER A 313 -30.15 18.02 12.46
CA SER A 313 -28.92 18.36 13.19
C SER A 313 -28.19 17.08 13.62
N PRO A 314 -27.08 16.69 12.97
CA PRO A 314 -26.23 15.61 13.42
C PRO A 314 -25.38 16.02 14.63
N ARG A 315 -25.90 16.88 15.53
CA ARG A 315 -25.26 17.10 16.85
C ARG A 315 -25.50 15.95 17.82
N VAL A 316 -26.27 14.94 17.43
CA VAL A 316 -26.23 13.63 18.06
C VAL A 316 -25.17 12.83 17.32
N GLN A 317 -23.92 13.00 17.74
CA GLN A 317 -22.90 11.96 17.63
C GLN A 317 -23.49 10.69 18.25
N MET A 318 -24.19 9.91 17.44
CA MET A 318 -24.34 8.49 17.71
C MET A 318 -22.90 8.00 17.78
N ARG A 319 -22.47 7.59 18.98
CA ARG A 319 -21.16 7.02 19.24
C ARG A 319 -20.99 5.77 18.36
N ARG A 320 -20.70 5.95 17.07
CA ARG A 320 -20.16 4.89 16.23
C ARG A 320 -18.84 4.52 16.87
N ASN A 321 -18.63 3.23 17.07
CA ASN A 321 -17.32 2.78 17.48
C ASN A 321 -16.33 3.28 16.42
N LEU A 322 -15.36 4.09 16.83
CA LEU A 322 -14.34 4.67 15.95
C LEU A 322 -13.54 3.60 15.18
N ARG A 323 -13.60 2.35 15.63
CA ARG A 323 -13.01 1.17 14.97
C ARG A 323 -13.98 0.37 14.09
N SER A 324 -15.15 0.90 13.77
CA SER A 324 -16.08 0.19 12.89
C SER A 324 -15.51 0.17 11.47
N PRO A 325 -15.64 -0.93 10.70
CA PRO A 325 -15.22 -0.97 9.32
C PRO A 325 -15.87 0.15 8.50
N GLY A 326 -15.09 0.86 7.71
CA GLY A 326 -15.48 2.02 6.92
C GLY A 326 -15.14 3.35 7.57
N VAL A 327 -15.06 3.45 8.90
CA VAL A 327 -14.99 4.77 9.57
C VAL A 327 -13.72 5.53 9.18
N VAL A 328 -13.92 6.77 8.75
CA VAL A 328 -12.88 7.77 8.50
C VAL A 328 -12.84 8.72 9.69
N ILE A 329 -11.65 9.01 10.19
CA ILE A 329 -11.42 9.95 11.29
C ILE A 329 -10.44 10.98 10.78
N VAL A 330 -10.84 12.25 10.82
CA VAL A 330 -9.99 13.39 10.44
C VAL A 330 -9.67 14.17 11.70
N GLU A 331 -8.40 14.20 12.09
CA GLU A 331 -7.90 15.06 13.16
C GLU A 331 -7.13 16.24 12.55
N GLU A 332 -7.64 17.45 12.78
CA GLU A 332 -6.98 18.70 12.36
C GLU A 332 -6.06 19.21 13.46
N PHE A 333 -4.78 19.40 13.11
CA PHE A 333 -3.78 20.09 13.92
C PHE A 333 -3.37 21.39 13.23
N ASP A 334 -2.66 22.27 13.95
CA ASP A 334 -2.25 23.59 13.44
C ASP A 334 -1.40 23.49 12.16
N ASP A 335 -0.57 22.45 12.03
CA ASP A 335 0.42 22.24 10.97
C ASP A 335 0.19 20.99 10.10
N LYS A 336 -0.74 20.10 10.48
CA LYS A 336 -0.98 18.84 9.77
C LYS A 336 -2.41 18.34 9.88
N TYR A 337 -2.80 17.47 8.95
CA TYR A 337 -3.98 16.61 9.08
C TYR A 337 -3.53 15.17 9.30
N ASP A 338 -4.11 14.52 10.31
CA ASP A 338 -4.00 13.07 10.47
C ASP A 338 -5.34 12.44 10.08
N LEU A 339 -5.33 11.60 9.05
CA LEU A 339 -6.48 10.85 8.58
C LEU A 339 -6.29 9.38 8.93
N THR A 340 -7.22 8.83 9.69
CA THR A 340 -7.26 7.41 10.05
C THR A 340 -8.46 6.74 9.43
N VAL A 341 -8.26 5.60 8.75
CA VAL A 341 -9.36 4.83 8.13
C VAL A 341 -9.30 3.39 8.57
N HIS A 342 -10.40 2.86 9.11
CA HIS A 342 -10.50 1.46 9.53
C HIS A 342 -11.23 0.63 8.46
N PHE A 343 -10.55 -0.30 7.79
CA PHE A 343 -11.16 -1.22 6.83
C PHE A 343 -11.66 -2.53 7.47
N GLY A 344 -11.11 -2.91 8.63
CA GLY A 344 -11.51 -4.13 9.34
C GLY A 344 -10.97 -5.40 8.70
N LYS A 345 -11.85 -6.37 8.41
CA LYS A 345 -11.45 -7.69 7.88
C LYS A 345 -11.57 -7.74 6.36
N ILE A 346 -10.49 -8.10 5.66
CA ILE A 346 -10.44 -8.18 4.19
C ILE A 346 -10.02 -9.58 3.74
N GLN A 347 -10.92 -10.31 3.07
CA GLN A 347 -10.64 -11.66 2.56
C GLN A 347 -9.70 -11.63 1.33
N PRO A 348 -9.00 -12.73 1.02
CA PRO A 348 -8.19 -12.83 -0.19
C PRO A 348 -8.98 -12.48 -1.45
N LYS A 349 -8.37 -11.67 -2.32
CA LYS A 349 -8.94 -11.22 -3.60
C LYS A 349 -10.26 -10.44 -3.45
N THR A 350 -10.45 -9.74 -2.34
CA THR A 350 -11.61 -8.88 -2.09
C THR A 350 -11.20 -7.46 -1.71
N SER A 351 -12.11 -6.50 -1.91
CA SER A 351 -11.93 -5.10 -1.51
C SER A 351 -12.78 -4.76 -0.29
N ALA A 352 -12.23 -3.94 0.58
CA ALA A 352 -12.97 -3.16 1.57
C ALA A 352 -12.92 -1.68 1.20
N TYR A 353 -13.96 -0.94 1.56
CA TYR A 353 -14.12 0.46 1.21
C TYR A 353 -14.23 1.30 2.48
N SER A 354 -13.71 2.54 2.42
CA SER A 354 -13.95 3.53 3.46
C SER A 354 -15.33 4.17 3.27
N ASP A 355 -15.82 4.76 4.34
CA ASP A 355 -16.88 5.75 4.27
C ASP A 355 -16.41 6.92 3.39
N PRO A 356 -17.34 7.57 2.67
CA PRO A 356 -17.02 8.74 1.86
C PRO A 356 -16.55 9.90 2.74
N PHE A 357 -15.62 10.69 2.22
CA PHE A 357 -15.20 11.96 2.82
C PHE A 357 -15.02 13.01 1.72
N PHE A 358 -14.99 14.27 2.09
CA PHE A 358 -14.87 15.39 1.16
C PHE A 358 -13.45 15.93 1.19
N ILE A 359 -12.89 16.12 0.01
CA ILE A 359 -11.54 16.67 -0.14
C ILE A 359 -11.52 17.74 -1.24
N GLY A 360 -10.90 18.87 -0.94
CA GLY A 360 -10.77 20.00 -1.84
C GLY A 360 -9.52 20.83 -1.52
N CYS A 361 -9.23 21.81 -2.37
CA CYS A 361 -8.14 22.74 -2.14
C CYS A 361 -8.55 24.15 -2.57
N LEU A 362 -8.10 25.18 -1.84
CA LEU A 362 -8.35 26.59 -2.17
C LEU A 362 -7.42 27.09 -3.29
N GLU A 363 -6.34 26.38 -3.58
CA GLU A 363 -5.39 26.71 -4.64
C GLU A 363 -5.04 25.46 -5.45
N SER A 364 -4.72 25.63 -6.73
CA SER A 364 -4.25 24.50 -7.55
C SER A 364 -2.90 24.02 -7.05
N CYS A 365 -2.82 22.76 -6.63
CA CYS A 365 -1.60 22.15 -6.11
C CYS A 365 -1.57 20.63 -6.34
N GLU A 366 -0.37 20.06 -6.38
CA GLU A 366 -0.17 18.61 -6.30
C GLU A 366 0.05 18.24 -4.83
N CYS A 367 -0.70 17.25 -4.35
CA CYS A 367 -0.62 16.75 -3.00
C CYS A 367 -0.27 15.26 -3.04
N THR A 368 0.82 14.89 -2.36
CA THR A 368 1.23 13.50 -2.21
C THR A 368 0.92 13.03 -0.80
N LEU A 369 0.07 12.03 -0.70
CA LEU A 369 -0.31 11.37 0.55
C LEU A 369 0.63 10.19 0.78
N GLN A 370 1.51 10.32 1.77
CA GLN A 370 2.27 9.17 2.26
C GLN A 370 1.41 8.45 3.29
N THR A 371 1.04 7.21 2.98
CA THR A 371 0.11 6.43 3.80
C THR A 371 0.79 5.19 4.39
N GLN A 372 0.37 4.80 5.59
CA GLN A 372 0.81 3.58 6.26
C GLN A 372 -0.39 2.67 6.50
N LEU A 373 -0.32 1.47 5.93
CA LEU A 373 -1.32 0.42 6.09
C LEU A 373 -0.87 -0.59 7.13
N HIS A 374 -1.74 -0.88 8.09
CA HIS A 374 -1.51 -1.80 9.17
C HIS A 374 -2.51 -2.96 9.07
N ALA A 375 -2.08 -4.16 9.46
CA ALA A 375 -2.91 -5.35 9.61
C ALA A 375 -2.20 -6.32 10.56
N ASP A 376 -2.93 -7.23 11.20
CA ASP A 376 -2.33 -8.21 12.13
C ASP A 376 -1.32 -9.14 11.43
N GLU A 377 -1.57 -9.47 10.16
CA GLU A 377 -0.72 -10.32 9.34
C GLU A 377 0.46 -9.57 8.70
N LEU A 378 0.52 -8.25 8.84
CA LEU A 378 1.62 -7.43 8.34
C LEU A 378 2.70 -7.29 9.43
N PRO A 379 3.93 -7.81 9.23
CA PRO A 379 4.99 -7.69 10.24
C PRO A 379 5.43 -6.24 10.45
N HIS A 380 5.29 -5.40 9.41
CA HIS A 380 5.56 -3.97 9.42
C HIS A 380 4.47 -3.24 8.64
N PRO A 381 4.21 -1.96 8.95
CA PRO A 381 3.27 -1.15 8.20
C PRO A 381 3.68 -1.09 6.73
N GLN A 382 2.73 -1.32 5.85
CA GLN A 382 2.91 -1.26 4.41
C GLN A 382 2.75 0.19 3.96
N ILE A 383 3.78 0.76 3.34
CA ILE A 383 3.71 2.14 2.82
C ILE A 383 3.02 2.12 1.46
N ALA A 384 2.01 2.99 1.28
CA ALA A 384 1.41 3.26 -0.03
C ALA A 384 1.41 4.77 -0.28
N ILE A 385 1.60 5.16 -1.54
CA ILE A 385 1.63 6.56 -1.96
C ILE A 385 0.40 6.81 -2.82
N LEU A 386 -0.39 7.80 -2.43
CA LEU A 386 -1.52 8.29 -3.22
C LEU A 386 -1.23 9.73 -3.65
N GLN A 387 -1.66 10.11 -4.85
CA GLN A 387 -1.43 11.43 -5.42
C GLN A 387 -2.75 12.09 -5.80
N LEU A 388 -2.88 13.38 -5.46
CA LEU A 388 -4.02 14.21 -5.77
C LEU A 388 -3.55 15.44 -6.52
N ASP A 389 -4.11 15.65 -7.71
CA ASP A 389 -3.88 16.86 -8.49
C ASP A 389 -5.10 17.78 -8.35
N PHE A 390 -4.97 18.87 -7.60
CA PHE A 390 -6.04 19.85 -7.45
C PHE A 390 -5.97 20.92 -8.54
N GLN A 391 -7.06 21.10 -9.27
CA GLN A 391 -7.29 22.26 -10.13
C GLN A 391 -8.43 23.09 -9.55
N THR A 392 -8.07 24.24 -9.00
CA THR A 392 -9.03 25.16 -8.38
C THR A 392 -9.28 26.34 -9.30
N ASP A 393 -10.51 26.49 -9.78
CA ASP A 393 -10.97 27.65 -10.55
C ASP A 393 -11.43 28.75 -9.58
N VAL A 394 -10.70 29.85 -9.52
CA VAL A 394 -11.08 31.00 -8.67
C VAL A 394 -12.16 31.80 -9.38
N ARG A 395 -13.39 31.65 -8.90
CA ARG A 395 -14.57 32.37 -9.36
C ARG A 395 -14.79 33.65 -8.55
N GLY A 396 -15.60 34.55 -9.11
CA GLY A 396 -15.93 35.83 -8.50
C GLY A 396 -16.75 35.71 -7.20
N GLU A 397 -17.41 36.81 -6.82
CA GLU A 397 -18.28 36.81 -5.64
C GLU A 397 -19.55 35.99 -5.90
N LEU A 398 -19.92 35.12 -4.95
CA LEU A 398 -21.20 34.41 -4.99
C LEU A 398 -22.35 35.43 -4.87
N SER A 399 -23.04 35.70 -5.98
CA SER A 399 -24.04 36.76 -6.03
C SER A 399 -25.39 36.33 -5.45
N LEU A 400 -26.17 37.31 -4.95
CA LEU A 400 -27.53 37.09 -4.47
C LEU A 400 -28.45 36.47 -5.54
N GLU A 401 -28.23 36.83 -6.81
CA GLU A 401 -28.99 36.27 -7.95
C GLU A 401 -28.74 34.78 -8.13
N MET A 402 -27.54 34.28 -7.81
CA MET A 402 -27.23 32.84 -7.84
C MET A 402 -27.89 32.12 -6.67
N LEU A 403 -27.92 32.73 -5.47
CA LEU A 403 -28.58 32.18 -4.29
C LEU A 403 -30.11 32.15 -4.40
N GLN A 404 -30.70 33.04 -5.21
CA GLN A 404 -32.15 33.08 -5.46
C GLN A 404 -32.63 31.99 -6.42
N ARG A 405 -31.73 31.37 -7.21
CA ARG A 405 -32.09 30.22 -8.05
C ARG A 405 -32.37 29.00 -7.18
N PRO A 406 -33.40 28.18 -7.48
CA PRO A 406 -33.64 26.94 -6.75
C PRO A 406 -32.41 26.03 -6.85
N LEU A 407 -32.13 25.26 -5.78
CA LEU A 407 -31.15 24.19 -5.87
C LEU A 407 -31.68 23.10 -6.81
N PRO A 408 -30.83 22.34 -7.52
CA PRO A 408 -31.27 21.22 -8.35
C PRO A 408 -32.14 20.21 -7.58
N GLU A 409 -31.88 20.05 -6.29
CA GLU A 409 -32.61 19.19 -5.36
C GLU A 409 -33.99 19.75 -4.93
N GLU A 410 -34.24 21.05 -5.15
CA GLU A 410 -35.55 21.70 -4.90
C GLU A 410 -36.49 21.65 -6.12
N GLU A 411 -35.98 21.34 -7.33
CA GLU A 411 -36.78 21.29 -8.57
C GLU A 411 -37.45 19.92 -8.83
N GLY A 412 -37.31 18.96 -7.91
CA GLY A 412 -37.80 17.58 -7.99
C GLY A 412 -39.16 17.32 -7.35
#